data_AF-Q8KBD9-F1
#
_entry.id   AF-Q8KBD9-F1
#
_cell.length_a   1.000
_cell.length_b   1.000
_cell.length_c   1.000
_cell.angle_alpha   90.00
_cell.angle_beta   90.00
_cell.angle_gamma   90.00
#
_symmetry.space_group_name_H-M   'P 1'
#
loop_
_entity.id
_entity.type
_entity.pdbx_description
1 polymer ?
#
loop_
_entity_poly.entity_id
_entity_poly.type
_entity_poly.pdbx_seq_one_letter_code
_entity_poly.pdbx_strand_id
1 'polypeptide(L)'
;MVVETVPGRPSKVSALLGGAVLLVLTTTLPYLTLINAFLFAGIIIAGAVAAWYYIMRNQIRLEPGEAFVLGAMSGFIGGALSVLVAYLLEKWFGYIPGLESLRLLVAWATSLAPENAETFQQMLAMVTAPKDIALSDLLVSMILTGMFYAPFAGLGGRVTVFFLKRQARKR
;
A
#
# COMPACT_ATOMS: atom_id res chain seq x y z
N MET A 1 -0.56 -38.40 -5.82
CA MET A 1 -1.31 -37.15 -6.05
C MET A 1 -0.36 -36.24 -6.83
N VAL A 2 -0.44 -36.30 -8.16
CA VAL A 2 0.45 -35.53 -9.04
C VAL A 2 -0.05 -34.10 -8.99
N VAL A 3 0.75 -33.20 -8.43
CA VAL A 3 0.53 -31.77 -8.54
C VAL A 3 0.77 -31.45 -10.01
N GLU A 4 -0.32 -31.31 -10.79
CA GLU A 4 -0.25 -30.74 -12.14
C GLU A 4 0.29 -29.32 -12.02
N THR A 5 1.60 -29.16 -12.17
CA THR A 5 2.21 -27.87 -12.45
C THR A 5 1.76 -27.48 -13.84
N VAL A 6 0.76 -26.61 -13.94
CA VAL A 6 0.33 -25.99 -15.20
C VAL A 6 1.58 -25.43 -15.90
N PRO A 7 1.96 -25.92 -17.08
CA PRO A 7 3.13 -25.42 -17.79
C PRO A 7 2.88 -23.97 -18.23
N GLY A 8 3.88 -23.10 -18.05
CA GLY A 8 4.02 -21.89 -18.88
C GLY A 8 3.40 -20.58 -18.40
N ARG A 9 3.02 -20.41 -17.12
CA ARG A 9 2.66 -19.08 -16.61
C ARG A 9 3.93 -18.25 -16.31
N PRO A 10 4.03 -17.01 -16.83
CA PRO A 10 5.20 -16.16 -16.61
C PRO A 10 5.35 -15.74 -15.15
N SER A 11 6.56 -15.35 -14.76
CA SER A 11 6.85 -14.97 -13.39
C SER A 11 6.02 -13.76 -12.95
N LYS A 12 5.41 -13.87 -11.75
CA LYS A 12 4.66 -12.79 -11.10
C LYS A 12 5.57 -11.81 -10.35
N VAL A 13 6.86 -12.15 -10.17
CA VAL A 13 7.78 -11.43 -9.28
C VAL A 13 7.93 -9.96 -9.67
N SER A 14 8.14 -9.66 -10.96
CA SER A 14 8.29 -8.28 -11.42
C SER A 14 7.04 -7.44 -11.20
N ALA A 15 5.85 -8.05 -11.34
CA ALA A 15 4.58 -7.38 -11.10
C ALA A 15 4.35 -7.09 -9.61
N LEU A 16 4.66 -8.07 -8.76
CA LEU A 16 4.61 -7.94 -7.30
C LEU A 16 5.57 -6.85 -6.82
N LEU A 17 6.81 -6.84 -7.31
CA LEU A 17 7.80 -5.82 -6.98
C LEU A 17 7.36 -4.44 -7.47
N GLY A 18 6.80 -4.33 -8.67
CA GLY A 18 6.28 -3.06 -9.19
C GLY A 18 5.19 -2.46 -8.30
N GLY A 19 4.21 -3.28 -7.88
CA GLY A 19 3.18 -2.83 -6.95
C GLY A 19 3.71 -2.57 -5.54
N ALA A 20 4.63 -3.40 -5.03
CA ALA A 20 5.25 -3.20 -3.72
C ALA A 20 6.06 -1.89 -3.66
N VAL A 21 6.85 -1.59 -4.69
CA VAL A 21 7.58 -0.32 -4.81
C VAL A 21 6.62 0.84 -4.84
N LEU A 22 5.55 0.77 -5.64
CA LEU A 22 4.55 1.83 -5.69
C LEU A 22 3.88 2.05 -4.32
N LEU A 23 3.56 0.96 -3.60
CA LEU A 23 3.01 1.04 -2.26
C LEU A 23 3.99 1.75 -1.31
N VAL A 24 5.26 1.33 -1.28
CA VAL A 24 6.31 1.99 -0.49
C VAL A 24 6.35 3.49 -0.82
N LEU A 25 6.40 3.87 -2.09
CA LEU A 25 6.43 5.28 -2.49
C LEU A 25 5.20 6.06 -1.99
N THR A 26 4.00 5.49 -2.13
CA THR A 26 2.77 6.16 -1.66
C THR A 26 2.64 6.22 -0.13
N THR A 27 3.43 5.43 0.59
CA THR A 27 3.39 5.37 2.07
C THR A 27 4.58 6.05 2.72
N THR A 28 5.65 6.34 1.97
CA THR A 28 6.87 6.95 2.51
C THR A 28 7.17 8.33 1.98
N LEU A 29 6.75 8.69 0.76
CA LEU A 29 7.06 10.00 0.21
C LEU A 29 6.17 11.11 0.79
N PRO A 30 6.73 12.31 1.03
CA PRO A 30 5.97 13.47 1.49
C PRO A 30 4.79 13.77 0.55
N TYR A 31 3.66 14.14 1.13
CA TYR A 31 2.39 14.45 0.44
C TYR A 31 1.72 13.29 -0.32
N LEU A 32 2.46 12.32 -0.86
CA LEU A 32 1.86 11.13 -1.47
C LEU A 32 1.14 10.25 -0.45
N THR A 33 1.56 10.30 0.81
CA THR A 33 0.84 9.67 1.92
C THR A 33 -0.59 10.19 2.10
N LEU A 34 -0.92 11.42 1.68
CA LEU A 34 -2.30 11.93 1.69
C LEU A 34 -3.22 11.10 0.80
N ILE A 35 -2.72 10.55 -0.31
CA ILE A 35 -3.53 9.69 -1.18
C ILE A 35 -4.07 8.48 -0.40
N ASN A 36 -3.28 7.97 0.57
CA ASN A 36 -3.71 6.87 1.41
C ASN A 36 -4.68 7.31 2.52
N ALA A 37 -4.66 8.59 2.94
CA ALA A 37 -5.70 9.14 3.79
C ALA A 37 -7.08 9.17 3.10
N PHE A 38 -7.11 9.28 1.77
CA PHE A 38 -8.33 9.15 0.97
C PHE A 38 -8.63 7.67 0.64
N LEU A 39 -9.18 6.94 1.61
CA LEU A 39 -9.67 5.57 1.43
C LEU A 39 -8.62 4.56 0.95
N PHE A 40 -7.37 4.69 1.39
CA PHE A 40 -6.27 3.79 0.97
C PHE A 40 -6.06 3.75 -0.55
N ALA A 41 -6.36 4.84 -1.25
CA ALA A 41 -6.32 4.87 -2.71
C ALA A 41 -4.94 4.49 -3.27
N GLY A 42 -3.84 4.88 -2.63
CA GLY A 42 -2.49 4.52 -3.05
C GLY A 42 -2.24 3.01 -2.97
N ILE A 43 -2.74 2.35 -1.91
CA ILE A 43 -2.66 0.89 -1.74
C ILE A 43 -3.51 0.17 -2.79
N ILE A 44 -4.72 0.66 -3.06
CA ILE A 44 -5.59 0.12 -4.11
C ILE A 44 -4.90 0.27 -5.48
N ILE A 45 -4.34 1.43 -5.78
CA ILE A 45 -3.62 1.69 -7.03
C ILE A 45 -2.40 0.78 -7.16
N ALA A 46 -1.64 0.54 -6.08
CA ALA A 46 -0.51 -0.37 -6.08
C ALA A 46 -0.90 -1.80 -6.52
N GLY A 47 -1.98 -2.35 -5.96
CA GLY A 47 -2.49 -3.65 -6.37
C GLY A 47 -3.08 -3.66 -7.80
N ALA A 48 -3.68 -2.55 -8.23
CA ALA A 48 -4.16 -2.38 -9.59
C ALA A 48 -3.01 -2.37 -10.61
N VAL A 49 -1.93 -1.64 -10.32
CA VAL A 49 -0.72 -1.58 -11.17
C VAL A 49 -0.04 -2.93 -11.25
N ALA A 50 0.07 -3.67 -10.15
CA ALA A 50 0.62 -5.03 -10.16
C ALA A 50 -0.18 -5.94 -11.11
N ALA A 51 -1.52 -5.95 -11.00
CA ALA A 51 -2.37 -6.74 -11.87
C ALA A 51 -2.30 -6.28 -13.33
N TRP A 52 -2.36 -4.97 -13.57
CA TRP A 52 -2.30 -4.39 -14.90
C TRP A 52 -0.98 -4.72 -15.59
N TYR A 53 0.14 -4.52 -14.90
CA TYR A 53 1.47 -4.81 -15.43
C TYR A 53 1.61 -6.29 -15.79
N TYR A 54 1.16 -7.19 -14.91
CA TYR A 54 1.22 -8.63 -15.19
C TYR A 54 0.35 -9.05 -16.38
N ILE A 55 -0.87 -8.52 -16.49
CA ILE A 55 -1.80 -8.80 -17.59
C ILE A 55 -1.23 -8.25 -18.91
N MET A 56 -0.82 -6.97 -18.93
CA MET A 56 -0.36 -6.30 -20.15
C MET A 56 1.00 -6.83 -20.61
N ARG A 57 1.95 -7.09 -19.71
CA ARG A 57 3.27 -7.57 -20.12
C ARG A 57 3.22 -8.98 -20.69
N ASN A 58 2.35 -9.83 -20.15
CA ASN A 58 2.28 -11.24 -20.53
C ASN A 58 1.15 -11.55 -21.50
N GLN A 59 0.29 -10.56 -21.82
CA GLN A 59 -0.87 -10.71 -22.70
C GLN A 59 -1.82 -11.85 -22.27
N ILE A 60 -1.92 -12.09 -20.97
CA ILE A 60 -2.77 -13.15 -20.40
C ILE A 60 -4.06 -12.58 -19.83
N ARG A 61 -5.10 -13.41 -19.71
CA ARG A 61 -6.32 -13.07 -18.99
C ARG A 61 -6.26 -13.64 -17.59
N LEU A 62 -6.56 -12.81 -16.60
CA LEU A 62 -6.75 -13.25 -15.22
C LEU A 62 -8.23 -13.33 -14.87
N GLU A 63 -8.56 -14.30 -14.04
CA GLU A 63 -9.84 -14.28 -13.33
C GLU A 63 -9.83 -13.20 -12.23
N PRO A 64 -11.01 -12.66 -11.87
CA PRO A 64 -11.10 -11.66 -10.79
C PRO A 64 -10.47 -12.14 -9.47
N GLY A 65 -10.56 -13.44 -9.15
CA GLY A 65 -9.93 -14.02 -7.96
C GLY A 65 -8.41 -14.08 -8.05
N GLU A 66 -7.86 -14.44 -9.22
CA GLU A 66 -6.41 -14.47 -9.44
C GLU A 66 -5.79 -13.08 -9.37
N ALA A 67 -6.47 -12.08 -9.93
CA ALA A 67 -6.02 -10.70 -9.85
C ALA A 67 -6.13 -10.14 -8.43
N PHE A 68 -7.15 -10.55 -7.66
CA PHE A 68 -7.25 -10.22 -6.24
C PHE A 68 -6.06 -10.78 -5.47
N VAL A 69 -5.73 -12.07 -5.63
CA VAL A 69 -4.59 -12.69 -4.94
C VAL A 69 -3.28 -12.03 -5.33
N LEU A 70 -3.07 -11.74 -6.61
CA LEU A 70 -1.88 -11.03 -7.08
C LEU A 70 -1.75 -9.64 -6.45
N GLY A 71 -2.83 -8.85 -6.45
CA GLY A 71 -2.87 -7.54 -5.80
C GLY A 71 -2.63 -7.65 -4.29
N ALA A 72 -3.25 -8.63 -3.62
CA ALA A 72 -3.11 -8.84 -2.19
C ALA A 72 -1.69 -9.23 -1.77
N MET A 73 -1.03 -10.11 -2.54
CA MET A 73 0.38 -10.45 -2.33
C MET A 73 1.27 -9.22 -2.51
N SER A 74 0.99 -8.39 -3.52
CA SER A 74 1.71 -7.13 -3.71
C SER A 74 1.51 -6.16 -2.55
N GLY A 75 0.28 -6.08 -2.01
CA GLY A 75 -0.05 -5.26 -0.84
C GLY A 75 0.62 -5.76 0.43
N PHE A 76 0.69 -7.08 0.63
CA PHE A 76 1.37 -7.68 1.77
C PHE A 76 2.87 -7.37 1.74
N ILE A 77 3.54 -7.64 0.62
CA ILE A 77 4.97 -7.38 0.45
C ILE A 77 5.25 -5.88 0.56
N GLY A 78 4.46 -5.06 -0.14
CA GLY A 78 4.60 -3.60 -0.09
C GLY A 78 4.40 -3.04 1.31
N GLY A 79 3.39 -3.50 2.05
CA GLY A 79 3.10 -3.06 3.42
C GLY A 79 4.18 -3.46 4.42
N ALA A 80 4.73 -4.67 4.28
CA ALA A 80 5.88 -5.08 5.09
C ALA A 80 7.11 -4.20 4.77
N LEU A 81 7.40 -3.98 3.49
CA LEU A 81 8.51 -3.14 3.07
C LEU A 81 8.33 -1.67 3.45
N SER A 82 7.11 -1.13 3.44
CA SER A 82 6.86 0.26 3.84
C SER A 82 7.18 0.49 5.30
N VAL A 83 6.86 -0.46 6.19
CA VAL A 83 7.23 -0.40 7.61
C VAL A 83 8.74 -0.44 7.77
N LEU A 84 9.42 -1.35 7.06
CA LEU A 84 10.88 -1.43 7.09
C LEU A 84 11.54 -0.14 6.61
N VAL A 85 11.09 0.40 5.48
CA VAL A 85 11.61 1.65 4.93
C VAL A 85 11.31 2.83 5.85
N ALA A 86 10.13 2.89 6.45
CA ALA A 86 9.79 3.93 7.43
C ALA A 86 10.73 3.89 8.63
N TYR A 87 10.96 2.71 9.21
CA TYR A 87 11.91 2.53 10.30
C TYR A 87 13.33 2.98 9.92
N LEU A 88 13.80 2.63 8.73
CA LEU A 88 15.12 3.03 8.25
C LEU A 88 15.21 4.55 8.02
N LEU A 89 14.17 5.17 7.48
CA LEU A 89 14.13 6.62 7.28
C LEU A 89 14.14 7.37 8.61
N GLU A 90 13.39 6.90 9.59
CA GLU A 90 13.35 7.49 10.93
C GLU A 90 14.71 7.35 11.62
N LYS A 91 15.27 6.13 11.65
CA LYS A 91 16.51 5.84 12.36
C LYS A 91 17.74 6.57 11.80
N TRP A 92 17.83 6.73 10.48
CA TRP A 92 19.03 7.26 9.82
C TRP A 92 18.91 8.74 9.45
N PHE A 93 17.70 9.21 9.15
CA PHE A 93 17.47 10.57 8.67
C PHE A 93 16.58 11.39 9.61
N GLY A 94 16.03 10.80 10.68
CA GLY A 94 15.05 11.45 11.55
C GLY A 94 13.74 11.77 10.83
N TYR A 95 13.50 11.15 9.66
CA TYR A 95 12.32 11.39 8.85
C TYR A 95 11.20 10.45 9.26
N ILE A 96 10.07 10.99 9.72
CA ILE A 96 8.87 10.23 10.08
C ILE A 96 7.89 10.30 8.90
N PRO A 97 7.72 9.21 8.12
CA PRO A 97 6.82 9.23 6.99
C PRO A 97 5.39 9.60 7.37
N GLY A 98 4.82 10.50 6.58
CA GLY A 98 3.44 10.96 6.77
C GLY A 98 3.26 12.05 7.82
N LEU A 99 4.32 12.50 8.50
CA LEU A 99 4.23 13.60 9.46
C LEU A 99 3.81 14.92 8.79
N GLU A 100 4.31 15.23 7.59
CA GLU A 100 3.91 16.42 6.84
C GLU A 100 2.41 16.37 6.49
N SER A 101 1.96 15.21 6.01
CA SER A 101 0.57 14.96 5.66
C SER A 101 -0.34 15.04 6.89
N LEU A 102 0.10 14.49 8.02
CA LEU A 102 -0.61 14.57 9.29
C LEU A 102 -0.72 16.02 9.78
N ARG A 103 0.35 16.81 9.69
CA ARG A 103 0.33 18.25 10.02
C ARG A 103 -0.67 19.02 9.15
N LEU A 104 -0.73 18.72 7.86
CA LEU A 104 -1.72 19.32 6.96
C LEU A 104 -3.16 18.94 7.34
N LEU A 105 -3.40 17.66 7.63
CA LEU A 105 -4.72 17.19 8.07
C LEU A 105 -5.13 17.80 9.40
N VAL A 106 -4.20 17.92 10.36
CA VAL A 106 -4.44 18.59 11.65
C VAL A 106 -4.73 20.07 11.47
N ALA A 107 -3.98 20.77 10.61
CA ALA A 107 -4.23 22.18 10.31
C ALA A 107 -5.62 22.38 9.69
N TRP A 108 -6.01 21.51 8.75
CA TRP A 108 -7.34 21.55 8.15
C TRP A 108 -8.45 21.24 9.17
N ALA A 109 -8.28 20.19 9.97
CA ALA A 109 -9.25 19.81 11.00
C ALA A 109 -9.44 20.92 12.05
N THR A 110 -8.35 21.56 12.48
CA THR A 110 -8.37 22.68 13.43
C THR A 110 -9.10 23.90 12.85
N SER A 111 -8.98 24.14 11.54
CA SER A 111 -9.73 25.22 10.88
C SER A 111 -11.25 24.98 10.83
N LEU A 112 -11.68 23.71 10.81
CA LEU A 112 -13.09 23.32 10.78
C LEU A 112 -13.71 23.22 12.18
N ALA A 113 -12.93 22.80 13.16
CA ALA A 113 -13.36 22.60 14.55
C ALA A 113 -12.32 23.18 15.53
N PRO A 114 -12.29 24.51 15.72
CA PRO A 114 -11.29 25.19 16.56
C PRO A 114 -11.32 24.74 18.02
N GLU A 115 -12.48 24.33 18.53
CA GLU A 115 -12.68 23.84 19.89
C GLU A 115 -11.92 22.53 20.19
N ASN A 116 -11.53 21.79 19.15
CA ASN A 116 -10.79 20.53 19.26
C ASN A 116 -9.29 20.69 18.94
N ALA A 117 -8.80 21.92 18.78
CA ALA A 117 -7.42 22.21 18.41
C ALA A 117 -6.41 21.54 19.35
N GLU A 118 -6.63 21.61 20.66
CA GLU A 118 -5.74 21.01 21.66
C GLU A 118 -5.67 19.48 21.51
N THR A 119 -6.80 18.82 21.26
CA THR A 119 -6.86 17.38 21.02
C THR A 119 -6.04 16.99 19.79
N PHE A 120 -6.15 17.74 18.69
CA PHE A 120 -5.37 17.45 17.49
C PHE A 120 -3.86 17.68 17.68
N GLN A 121 -3.48 18.71 18.45
CA GLN A 121 -2.08 18.97 18.81
C GLN A 121 -1.50 17.88 19.71
N GLN A 122 -2.27 17.38 20.67
CA GLN A 122 -1.87 16.26 21.52
C GLN A 122 -1.65 14.97 20.70
N MET A 123 -2.54 14.66 19.76
CA MET A 123 -2.35 13.53 18.84
C MET A 123 -1.04 13.66 18.05
N LEU A 124 -0.72 14.86 17.57
CA LEU A 124 0.53 15.11 16.86
C LEU A 124 1.75 14.86 17.74
N ALA A 125 1.72 15.35 18.98
CA ALA A 125 2.80 15.16 19.95
C ALA A 125 3.06 13.67 20.25
N MET A 126 2.00 12.85 20.37
CA MET A 126 2.11 11.40 20.59
C MET A 126 2.75 10.65 19.40
N VAL A 127 2.55 11.13 18.18
CA VAL A 127 3.12 10.52 16.97
C VAL A 127 4.58 10.91 16.79
N THR A 128 4.97 12.11 17.21
CA THR A 128 6.36 12.59 17.12
C THR A 128 7.25 12.15 18.28
N ALA A 129 6.68 11.57 19.33
CA ALA A 129 7.46 11.09 20.46
C ALA A 129 8.43 9.98 20.00
N PRO A 130 9.73 10.05 20.37
CA PRO A 130 10.69 9.01 20.03
C PRO A 130 10.23 7.66 20.56
N LYS A 131 10.20 6.64 19.70
CA LYS A 131 9.84 5.28 20.09
C LYS A 131 11.05 4.38 19.85
N ASP A 132 11.57 3.81 20.93
CA ASP A 132 12.55 2.72 20.83
C ASP A 132 11.79 1.45 20.43
N ILE A 133 11.84 1.12 19.14
CA ILE A 133 11.17 -0.06 18.58
C ILE A 133 12.12 -1.26 18.66
N ALA A 134 11.73 -2.30 19.40
CA ALA A 134 12.44 -3.57 19.41
C ALA A 134 12.29 -4.30 18.06
N LEU A 135 13.26 -5.16 17.72
CA LEU A 135 13.22 -5.93 16.46
C LEU A 135 11.96 -6.80 16.35
N SER A 136 11.49 -7.37 17.48
CA SER A 136 10.24 -8.12 17.55
C SER A 136 9.04 -7.28 17.13
N ASP A 137 8.98 -6.05 17.61
CA ASP A 137 7.85 -5.14 17.38
C ASP A 137 7.86 -4.66 15.93
N LEU A 138 9.05 -4.45 15.35
CA LEU A 138 9.21 -4.16 13.94
C LEU A 138 8.66 -5.30 13.07
N LEU A 139 9.06 -6.55 13.34
CA LEU A 139 8.60 -7.72 12.57
C LEU A 139 7.09 -7.93 12.69
N VAL A 140 6.54 -7.80 13.89
CA VAL A 140 5.10 -7.86 14.13
C VAL A 140 4.37 -6.75 13.35
N SER A 141 4.91 -5.52 13.38
CA SER A 141 4.34 -4.38 12.65
C SER A 141 4.36 -4.59 11.13
N MET A 142 5.44 -5.16 10.60
CA MET A 142 5.54 -5.51 9.17
C MET A 142 4.47 -6.52 8.77
N ILE A 143 4.28 -7.58 9.56
CA ILE A 143 3.28 -8.63 9.28
C ILE A 143 1.87 -8.05 9.38
N LEU A 144 1.56 -7.34 10.46
CA LEU A 144 0.24 -6.76 10.69
C LEU A 144 -0.12 -5.73 9.61
N THR A 145 0.81 -4.86 9.24
CA THR A 145 0.60 -3.85 8.20
C THR A 145 0.44 -4.50 6.83
N GLY A 146 1.28 -5.48 6.50
CA GLY A 146 1.14 -6.27 5.27
C GLY A 146 -0.22 -6.97 5.19
N MET A 147 -0.66 -7.63 6.27
CA MET A 147 -1.98 -8.27 6.35
C MET A 147 -3.11 -7.26 6.17
N PHE A 148 -3.01 -6.09 6.79
CA PHE A 148 -4.03 -5.05 6.71
C PHE A 148 -4.11 -4.45 5.30
N TYR A 149 -2.98 -4.27 4.61
CA TYR A 149 -2.93 -3.68 3.26
C TYR A 149 -3.31 -4.68 2.15
N ALA A 150 -3.10 -5.97 2.37
CA ALA A 150 -3.40 -7.02 1.41
C ALA A 150 -4.84 -6.97 0.83
N PRO A 151 -5.94 -6.90 1.62
CA PRO A 151 -7.29 -6.86 1.06
C PRO A 151 -7.53 -5.63 0.17
N PHE A 152 -7.03 -4.45 0.55
CA PHE A 152 -7.21 -3.21 -0.24
C PHE A 152 -6.44 -3.27 -1.56
N ALA A 153 -5.20 -3.75 -1.55
CA ALA A 153 -4.44 -3.97 -2.78
C ALA A 153 -5.10 -5.05 -3.65
N GLY A 154 -5.64 -6.10 -3.04
CA GLY A 154 -6.41 -7.14 -3.74
C GLY A 154 -7.64 -6.58 -4.45
N LEU A 155 -8.38 -5.66 -3.82
CA LEU A 155 -9.49 -4.96 -4.47
C LEU A 155 -9.02 -4.21 -5.73
N GLY A 156 -7.87 -3.53 -5.66
CA GLY A 156 -7.25 -2.88 -6.82
C GLY A 156 -6.99 -3.84 -7.99
N GLY A 157 -6.47 -5.03 -7.70
CA GLY A 157 -6.27 -6.08 -8.69
C GLY A 157 -7.58 -6.54 -9.35
N ARG A 158 -8.64 -6.73 -8.55
CA ARG A 158 -9.97 -7.11 -9.06
C ARG A 158 -10.59 -6.02 -9.93
N VAL A 159 -10.49 -4.76 -9.49
CA VAL A 159 -10.99 -3.58 -10.21
C VAL A 159 -10.31 -3.46 -11.58
N THR A 160 -9.02 -3.76 -11.65
CA THR A 160 -8.26 -3.76 -12.92
C THR A 160 -8.84 -4.73 -13.95
N VAL A 161 -9.12 -5.97 -13.54
CA VAL A 161 -9.75 -6.96 -14.43
C VAL A 161 -11.12 -6.50 -14.90
N PHE A 162 -11.92 -5.89 -14.01
CA PHE A 162 -13.22 -5.35 -14.36
C PHE A 162 -13.13 -4.26 -15.45
N PHE A 163 -12.23 -3.29 -15.28
CA PHE A 163 -12.02 -2.23 -16.27
C PHE A 163 -11.52 -2.76 -17.60
N LEU A 164 -10.52 -3.65 -17.59
CA LEU A 164 -9.96 -4.23 -18.82
C LEU A 164 -10.99 -5.06 -19.58
N LYS A 165 -11.81 -5.87 -18.88
CA LYS A 165 -12.92 -6.60 -19.51
C LYS A 165 -13.95 -5.65 -20.12
N ARG A 166 -14.28 -4.54 -19.44
CA ARG A 166 -15.23 -3.55 -19.96
C ARG A 166 -14.68 -2.81 -21.18
N GLN A 167 -13.38 -2.50 -21.20
CA GLN A 167 -12.72 -1.85 -22.34
C GLN A 167 -12.69 -2.77 -23.56
N ALA A 168 -12.40 -4.05 -23.38
CA ALA A 168 -12.39 -5.05 -24.46
C ALA A 168 -13.77 -5.32 -25.08
N ARG A 169 -14.88 -5.00 -24.39
CA ARG A 169 -16.25 -5.11 -24.94
C ARG A 169 -16.69 -3.90 -25.77
N LYS A 170 -16.00 -2.76 -25.63
CA LYS A 170 -16.34 -1.50 -26.31
C LYS A 170 -15.54 -1.29 -27.61
N ARG A 171 -14.54 -2.12 -27.85
CA ARG A 171 -13.79 -2.22 -29.10
C ARG A 171 -14.31 -3.42 -29.88
#